data_AF-A0A354B084-F1
#
_entry.id   AF-A0A354B084-F1
#
_cell.length_a   1.000
_cell.length_b   1.000
_cell.length_c   1.000
_cell.angle_alpha   90.00
_cell.angle_beta   90.00
_cell.angle_gamma   90.00
#
_symmetry.space_group_name_H-M   'P 1'
#
loop_
_entity.id
_entity.type
_entity.pdbx_description
1 polymer ?
#
loop_
_entity_poly.entity_id
_entity_poly.type
_entity_poly.pdbx_seq_one_letter_code
_entity_poly.pdbx_strand_id
1 'polypeptide(L)' 'MKTLPMGWHPHLWHPTTQVATAPEPLRVVAAQGSLLQLDDGRQLIDA' A
#
# COMPACT_ATOMS: atom_id res chain seq x y z
N MET A 1 -19.99 -1.90 -2.90
CA MET A 1 -18.52 -1.67 -2.94
C MET A 1 -17.89 -2.64 -1.96
N LYS A 2 -16.93 -3.47 -2.40
CA LYS A 2 -16.31 -4.47 -1.54
C LYS A 2 -15.14 -3.80 -0.81
N THR A 3 -15.25 -3.63 0.50
CA THR A 3 -14.14 -3.18 1.33
C THR A 3 -13.05 -4.23 1.25
N LEU A 4 -11.92 -3.90 0.62
CA LEU A 4 -10.76 -4.77 0.63
C LEU A 4 -10.18 -4.76 2.05
N PRO A 5 -9.76 -5.91 2.60
CA PRO A 5 -9.19 -5.94 3.93
C PRO A 5 -7.96 -5.02 4.00
N MET A 6 -7.91 -4.20 5.04
CA MET A 6 -6.71 -3.50 5.47
C MET A 6 -5.69 -4.57 5.89
N GLY A 7 -4.51 -4.58 5.29
CA GLY A 7 -3.42 -5.49 5.66
C GLY A 7 -2.89 -6.38 4.52
N TRP A 8 -2.10 -7.38 4.91
CA TRP A 8 -1.38 -8.27 4.00
C TRP A 8 -2.33 -9.10 3.12
N HIS A 9 -2.01 -9.20 1.82
CA HIS A 9 -2.72 -10.12 0.94
C HIS A 9 -2.25 -11.57 1.22
N PRO A 10 -3.16 -12.52 1.50
CA PRO A 10 -2.81 -13.86 2.01
C PRO A 10 -2.01 -14.72 1.02
N HIS A 11 -1.94 -14.30 -0.25
CA HIS A 11 -1.27 -15.04 -1.33
C HIS A 11 -0.26 -14.19 -2.09
N LEU A 12 0.22 -13.09 -1.49
CA LEU A 12 1.23 -12.24 -2.10
C LEU A 12 2.51 -12.23 -1.25
N TRP A 13 3.61 -12.70 -1.82
CA TRP A 13 4.93 -12.53 -1.23
C TRP A 13 5.57 -11.27 -1.81
N HIS A 14 5.70 -10.22 -0.99
CA HIS A 14 6.25 -8.96 -1.45
C HIS A 14 7.78 -9.07 -1.65
N PRO A 15 8.32 -8.51 -2.75
CA PRO A 15 9.77 -8.40 -2.90
C PRO A 15 10.34 -7.50 -1.81
N THR A 16 11.62 -7.73 -1.47
CA THR A 16 12.41 -6.89 -0.54
C THR A 16 11.70 -6.57 0.79
N THR A 17 10.90 -7.50 1.32
CA THR A 17 10.07 -7.30 2.51
C THR A 17 10.39 -8.36 3.57
N GLN A 18 10.71 -7.94 4.80
CA GLN A 18 10.79 -8.86 5.93
C GLN A 18 9.39 -9.13 6.47
N VAL A 19 8.75 -10.19 5.98
CA VAL A 19 7.33 -10.51 6.26
C VAL A 19 7.03 -10.64 7.76
N ALA A 20 8.01 -11.04 8.59
CA ALA A 20 7.78 -11.22 10.02
C ALA A 20 7.69 -9.91 10.83
N THR A 21 8.30 -8.82 10.35
CA THR A 21 8.44 -7.58 11.14
C THR A 21 8.09 -6.31 10.39
N ALA A 22 7.91 -6.37 9.07
CA ALA A 22 7.48 -5.22 8.29
C ALA A 22 6.08 -4.77 8.74
N PRO A 23 5.81 -3.45 8.76
CA PRO A 23 4.46 -2.95 8.94
C PRO A 23 3.58 -3.38 7.75
N GLU A 24 2.26 -3.25 7.91
CA GLU A 24 1.34 -3.49 6.82
C GLU A 24 1.69 -2.62 5.58
N PRO A 25 1.58 -3.17 4.35
CA PRO A 25 1.86 -2.42 3.15
C PRO A 25 0.96 -1.19 3.03
N LEU A 26 1.54 -0.05 2.67
CA LEU A 26 0.78 1.13 2.27
C LEU A 26 0.13 0.87 0.91
N ARG A 27 -1.19 0.95 0.83
CA ARG A 27 -1.93 0.69 -0.40
C ARG A 27 -2.08 1.97 -1.22
N VAL A 28 -1.25 2.11 -2.24
CA VAL A 28 -1.41 3.14 -3.27
C VAL A 28 -2.58 2.76 -4.18
N VAL A 29 -3.52 3.70 -4.37
CA VAL A 29 -4.73 3.50 -5.18
C VAL A 29 -4.78 4.37 -6.44
N ALA A 30 -4.01 5.46 -6.48
CA ALA A 30 -3.86 6.31 -7.66
C ALA A 30 -2.52 7.04 -7.63
N ALA A 31 -2.12 7.60 -8.77
CA ALA A 31 -0.96 8.47 -8.88
C ALA A 31 -1.22 9.59 -9.91
N GLN A 32 -0.71 10.79 -9.65
CA GLN A 32 -0.76 11.92 -10.57
C GLN A 32 0.53 12.75 -10.45
N GLY A 33 1.32 12.83 -11.52
CA GLY A 33 2.65 13.42 -11.44
C GLY A 33 3.51 12.69 -10.41
N SER A 34 4.12 13.42 -9.48
CA SER A 34 4.90 12.87 -8.36
C SER A 34 4.10 12.65 -7.08
N LEU A 35 2.76 12.64 -7.14
CA LEU A 35 1.90 12.40 -5.98
C LEU A 35 1.27 11.02 -6.05
N LEU A 36 1.44 10.22 -4.99
CA LEU A 36 0.75 8.96 -4.75
C LEU A 36 -0.43 9.17 -3.81
N GLN A 37 -1.59 8.63 -4.15
CA GLN A 37 -2.77 8.61 -3.27
C GLN A 37 -2.86 7.25 -2.56
N LEU A 38 -2.97 7.26 -1.24
CA LEU A 38 -3.24 6.07 -0.43
C LEU A 38 -4.74 5.82 -0.29
N ASP A 39 -5.12 4.59 0.03
CA ASP A 39 -6.53 4.20 0.25
C ASP A 39 -7.18 4.89 1.46
N ASP A 40 -6.39 5.34 2.44
CA ASP A 40 -6.83 6.14 3.60
C ASP A 40 -6.99 7.65 3.30
N GLY A 41 -6.77 8.07 2.05
CA GLY A 41 -6.93 9.44 1.60
C GLY A 41 -5.69 10.33 1.77
N ARG A 42 -4.61 9.84 2.38
CA ARG A 42 -3.32 10.57 2.41
C ARG A 42 -2.72 10.68 1.00
N GLN A 43 -1.89 11.70 0.81
CA GLN A 43 -1.04 11.86 -0.37
C GLN A 43 0.43 11.87 0.04
N LEU A 44 1.26 11.15 -0.71
CA LEU A 44 2.71 11.10 -0.54
C LEU A 44 3.41 11.65 -1.77
N ILE A 45 4.57 12.27 -1.60
CA ILE A 45 5.47 12.64 -2.70
C ILE A 45 6.33 11.42 -3.04
N ASP A 46 6.39 11.06 -4.32
CA ASP A 46 7.33 10.07 -4.87
C ASP A 46 8.63 10.78 -5.26
N ALA A 47 9.67 10.60 -4.44
CA ALA A 47 10.92 11.39 -4.45
C ALA A 47 12.16 10.54 -4.74
#